data_AF-A0A076HPB7-F1
#
_entry.id   AF-A0A076HPB7-F1
#
_cell.length_a   1.000
_cell.length_b   1.000
_cell.length_c   1.000
_cell.angle_alpha   90.00
_cell.angle_beta   90.00
_cell.angle_gamma   90.00
#
_symmetry.space_group_name_H-M   'P 1'
#
loop_
_entity.id
_entity.type
_entity.pdbx_description
1 polymer ?
#
loop_
_entity_poly.entity_id
_entity_poly.type
_entity_poly.pdbx_seq_one_letter_code
_entity_poly.pdbx_strand_id
1 'polypeptide(L)'
;MWSLLLGSCIEPYLPEDIGSTRSFLVVDGFINLSGPTTIRLSRTYDVKAGGQPPAELRAALYIESENGQRYPLAEGADGVYTAAPLPLVAGNQYRLHITTEAGLLYASEFVQAKATPPIDSVTWRPSANGLTVYVNAHDDTRATQYYRWEFQETWEIKPLLVPTVAYINRSVRPIVTPYPELCWASQLSTPIQLSKTTALTQDVVADYPLISMSTTSQRLLRKYSILVKQYAQTPQEYQYWEQLQKNTENIGTLFDPLPSQLTGNVKCLNDGQELALGYVGAHGISEQRLFIGRDQLPRAWRPLTGYEDCIPPDTVELSAIHNIFGGNKVVPVRAVYTTGGALRGYTSATKDCVDCRLRGTSVRPSFWQ
;
A
#
# COMPACT_ATOMS: atom_id res chain seq x y z
N MET A 1 -28.74 -46.70 20.68
CA MET A 1 -28.30 -45.40 21.24
C MET A 1 -27.94 -44.52 20.05
N TRP A 2 -28.91 -43.75 19.55
CA TRP A 2 -28.69 -42.83 18.42
C TRP A 2 -28.26 -41.48 18.98
N SER A 3 -27.01 -41.12 18.76
CA SER A 3 -26.48 -39.80 19.09
C SER A 3 -26.93 -38.81 18.02
N LEU A 4 -27.81 -37.87 18.38
CA LEU A 4 -28.09 -36.68 17.57
C LEU A 4 -26.92 -35.70 17.71
N LEU A 5 -26.20 -35.46 16.62
CA LEU A 5 -25.26 -34.35 16.49
C LEU A 5 -26.05 -33.14 15.97
N LEU A 6 -26.30 -32.16 16.85
CA LEU A 6 -26.84 -30.85 16.43
C LEU A 6 -25.69 -30.06 15.79
N GLY A 7 -25.70 -29.99 14.46
CA GLY A 7 -24.85 -29.07 13.70
C GLY A 7 -25.37 -27.65 13.87
N SER A 8 -24.64 -26.81 14.61
CA SER A 8 -24.84 -25.36 14.55
C SER A 8 -24.19 -24.86 13.27
N CYS A 9 -24.99 -24.65 12.23
CA CYS A 9 -24.58 -23.81 11.11
C CYS A 9 -24.78 -22.36 11.56
N ILE A 10 -23.68 -21.61 11.64
CA ILE A 10 -23.76 -20.15 11.67
C ILE A 10 -24.25 -19.75 10.29
N GLU A 11 -25.53 -19.41 10.18
CA GLU A 11 -26.07 -18.80 8.96
C GLU A 11 -25.53 -17.38 8.85
N PRO A 12 -24.76 -17.04 7.79
CA PRO A 12 -24.35 -15.67 7.56
C PRO A 12 -25.60 -14.82 7.41
N TYR A 13 -25.78 -13.86 8.30
CA TYR A 13 -26.81 -12.84 8.14
C TYR A 13 -26.48 -12.02 6.89
N LEU A 14 -27.21 -12.29 5.82
CA LEU A 14 -27.22 -11.48 4.61
C LEU A 14 -28.45 -10.59 4.75
N PRO A 15 -28.29 -9.27 5.00
CA PRO A 15 -29.43 -8.37 4.96
C PRO A 15 -30.11 -8.51 3.60
N GLU A 16 -31.40 -8.87 3.61
CA GLU A 16 -32.24 -8.72 2.42
C GLU A 16 -32.32 -7.22 2.10
N ASP A 17 -32.11 -6.88 0.83
CA ASP A 17 -32.03 -5.51 0.27
C ASP A 17 -30.71 -4.70 0.43
N ILE A 18 -29.59 -5.22 -0.10
CA ILE A 18 -28.51 -4.36 -0.62
C ILE A 18 -28.60 -4.30 -2.15
N GLY A 19 -29.78 -4.00 -2.66
CA GLY A 19 -29.99 -3.64 -4.07
C GLY A 19 -30.00 -2.13 -4.22
N SER A 20 -28.94 -1.41 -3.83
CA SER A 20 -28.90 0.02 -4.11
C SER A 20 -28.49 0.23 -5.57
N THR A 21 -29.45 0.61 -6.42
CA THR A 21 -29.20 1.19 -7.75
C THR A 21 -28.51 2.56 -7.68
N ARG A 22 -28.13 3.04 -6.48
CA ARG A 22 -27.50 4.34 -6.26
C ARG A 22 -25.97 4.20 -6.29
N SER A 23 -25.37 5.01 -7.15
CA SER A 23 -23.94 5.06 -7.44
C SER A 23 -23.40 6.40 -6.95
N PHE A 24 -22.91 6.44 -5.72
CA PHE A 24 -22.47 7.66 -5.07
C PHE A 24 -21.03 8.02 -5.43
N LEU A 25 -20.73 9.32 -5.48
CA LEU A 25 -19.38 9.81 -5.74
C LEU A 25 -18.46 9.45 -4.57
N VAL A 26 -17.26 8.97 -4.86
CA VAL A 26 -16.19 8.73 -3.90
C VAL A 26 -15.00 9.62 -4.28
N VAL A 27 -14.56 10.45 -3.35
CA VAL A 27 -13.44 11.39 -3.50
C VAL A 27 -12.29 10.93 -2.62
N ASP A 28 -11.16 10.60 -3.23
CA ASP A 28 -9.93 10.21 -2.56
C ASP A 28 -8.80 11.18 -2.93
N GLY A 29 -8.07 11.67 -1.92
CA GLY A 29 -7.00 12.64 -2.08
C GLY A 29 -7.21 13.93 -1.28
N PHE A 30 -6.22 14.82 -1.36
CA PHE A 30 -6.17 16.06 -0.59
C PHE A 30 -5.49 17.16 -1.40
N ILE A 31 -5.72 18.40 -0.99
CA ILE A 31 -5.07 19.59 -1.56
C ILE A 31 -3.65 19.69 -1.00
N ASN A 32 -2.66 19.44 -1.86
CA ASN A 32 -1.26 19.37 -1.45
C ASN A 32 -0.58 20.74 -1.55
N LEU A 33 -0.04 21.22 -0.42
CA LEU A 33 0.67 22.51 -0.35
C LEU A 33 2.14 22.42 -0.77
N SER A 34 2.77 21.25 -0.69
CA SER A 34 4.22 21.08 -0.88
C SER A 34 4.58 20.27 -2.12
N GLY A 35 3.63 20.07 -3.03
CA GLY A 35 3.81 19.25 -4.22
C GLY A 35 2.58 19.24 -5.12
N PRO A 36 2.53 18.34 -6.12
CA PRO A 36 1.34 18.19 -6.95
C PRO A 36 0.15 17.74 -6.12
N THR A 37 -1.03 18.26 -6.45
CA THR A 37 -2.30 17.77 -5.92
C THR A 37 -2.82 16.65 -6.82
N THR A 38 -3.30 15.56 -6.23
CA THR A 38 -3.92 14.45 -6.94
C THR A 38 -5.23 14.09 -6.25
N ILE A 39 -6.33 14.11 -6.99
CA ILE A 39 -7.66 13.70 -6.55
C ILE A 39 -8.12 12.57 -7.44
N ARG A 40 -8.53 11.45 -6.84
CA ARG A 40 -9.14 10.32 -7.51
C ARG A 40 -10.63 10.33 -7.28
N LEU A 41 -11.40 10.25 -8.36
CA LEU A 41 -12.85 10.13 -8.32
C LEU A 41 -13.27 8.74 -8.78
N SER A 42 -14.14 8.13 -8.00
CA SER A 42 -14.76 6.84 -8.34
C SER A 42 -16.21 6.82 -7.89
N ARG A 43 -16.91 5.74 -8.19
CA ARG A 43 -18.29 5.52 -7.81
C ARG A 43 -18.44 4.29 -6.92
N THR A 44 -19.39 4.33 -5.98
CA THR A 44 -19.78 3.13 -5.23
C THR A 44 -20.39 2.10 -6.16
N TYR A 45 -20.14 0.83 -5.89
CA TYR A 45 -20.65 -0.28 -6.67
C TYR A 45 -21.03 -1.44 -5.75
N ASP A 46 -21.88 -2.34 -6.23
CA ASP A 46 -22.27 -3.52 -5.47
C ASP A 46 -21.07 -4.44 -5.26
N VAL A 47 -20.76 -4.72 -3.99
CA VAL A 47 -19.68 -5.63 -3.58
C VAL A 47 -19.87 -7.03 -4.18
N LYS A 48 -21.12 -7.47 -4.40
CA LYS A 48 -21.43 -8.78 -5.01
C LYS A 48 -21.08 -8.84 -6.50
N ALA A 49 -21.05 -7.70 -7.20
CA ALA A 49 -20.70 -7.66 -8.62
C ALA A 49 -19.23 -8.04 -8.84
N GLY A 50 -18.38 -7.88 -7.82
CA GLY A 50 -16.93 -8.04 -7.93
C GLY A 50 -16.29 -6.99 -8.84
N GLY A 51 -14.96 -6.88 -8.80
CA GLY A 51 -14.20 -5.95 -9.63
C GLY A 51 -13.60 -4.77 -8.88
N GLN A 52 -13.34 -3.68 -9.59
CA GLN A 52 -12.79 -2.44 -9.05
C GLN A 52 -13.86 -1.34 -9.04
N PRO A 53 -13.80 -0.37 -8.12
CA PRO A 53 -14.68 0.80 -8.16
C PRO A 53 -14.63 1.47 -9.54
N PRO A 54 -15.78 1.73 -10.19
CA PRO A 54 -15.81 2.45 -11.46
C PRO A 54 -15.21 3.85 -11.29
N ALA A 55 -14.32 4.25 -12.20
CA ALA A 55 -13.77 5.60 -12.22
C ALA A 55 -14.86 6.61 -12.65
N GLU A 56 -14.88 7.79 -12.02
CA GLU A 56 -15.67 8.92 -12.50
C GLU A 56 -14.84 9.70 -13.51
N LEU A 57 -15.25 9.64 -14.78
CA LEU A 57 -14.49 10.21 -15.90
C LEU A 57 -15.03 11.59 -16.30
N ARG A 58 -14.19 12.38 -16.96
CA ARG A 58 -14.58 13.64 -17.63
C ARG A 58 -15.23 14.69 -16.71
N ALA A 59 -14.99 14.61 -15.41
CA ALA A 59 -15.36 15.66 -14.47
C ALA A 59 -14.42 16.87 -14.61
N ALA A 60 -14.94 18.07 -14.36
CA ALA A 60 -14.16 19.30 -14.27
C ALA A 60 -13.91 19.63 -12.79
N LEU A 61 -12.64 19.74 -12.40
CA LEU A 61 -12.24 20.01 -11.02
C LEU A 61 -11.46 21.31 -10.92
N TYR A 62 -11.67 22.03 -9.81
CA TYR A 62 -10.79 23.13 -9.44
C TYR A 62 -10.74 23.29 -7.92
N ILE A 63 -9.59 23.74 -7.42
CA ILE A 63 -9.43 24.21 -6.05
C ILE A 63 -9.79 25.68 -6.01
N GLU A 64 -10.57 26.10 -5.02
CA GLU A 64 -10.92 27.49 -4.77
C GLU A 64 -10.34 27.95 -3.43
N SER A 65 -9.65 29.08 -3.45
CA SER A 65 -9.23 29.82 -2.26
C SER A 65 -10.39 30.65 -1.71
N GLU A 66 -10.39 30.94 -0.41
CA GLU A 66 -11.35 31.87 0.22
C GLU A 66 -11.39 33.26 -0.45
N ASN A 67 -10.30 33.67 -1.11
CA ASN A 67 -10.21 34.92 -1.87
C ASN A 67 -10.79 34.83 -3.30
N GLY A 68 -11.40 33.69 -3.67
CA GLY A 68 -12.04 33.45 -4.97
C GLY A 68 -11.07 33.03 -6.09
N GLN A 69 -9.76 32.94 -5.82
CA GLN A 69 -8.80 32.42 -6.80
C GLN A 69 -9.01 30.93 -7.04
N ARG A 70 -8.96 30.50 -8.31
CA ARG A 70 -9.23 29.13 -8.72
C ARG A 70 -8.04 28.49 -9.42
N TYR A 71 -7.82 27.21 -9.13
CA TYR A 71 -6.75 26.41 -9.70
C TYR A 71 -7.34 25.14 -10.31
N PRO A 72 -7.38 25.01 -11.66
CA PRO A 72 -7.97 23.83 -12.31
C PRO A 72 -7.09 22.60 -12.11
N LEU A 73 -7.74 21.43 -12.04
CA LEU A 73 -7.08 20.12 -12.10
C LEU A 73 -7.38 19.49 -13.46
N ALA A 74 -6.37 18.87 -14.07
CA ALA A 74 -6.49 18.17 -15.34
C ALA A 74 -6.61 16.66 -15.11
N GLU A 75 -7.51 16.01 -15.86
CA GLU A 75 -7.62 14.56 -15.88
C GLU A 75 -6.38 13.95 -16.57
N GLY A 76 -5.75 12.98 -15.92
CA GLY A 76 -4.61 12.24 -16.44
C GLY A 76 -5.01 10.83 -16.82
N ALA A 77 -4.80 9.89 -15.90
CA ALA A 77 -5.38 8.56 -16.01
C ALA A 77 -6.87 8.59 -15.64
N ASP A 78 -7.62 7.58 -16.08
CA ASP A 78 -9.05 7.41 -15.81
C ASP A 78 -9.41 7.67 -14.33
N GLY A 79 -10.21 8.73 -14.10
CA GLY A 79 -10.67 9.15 -12.77
C GLY A 79 -9.60 9.76 -11.88
N VAL A 80 -8.41 10.09 -12.40
CA VAL A 80 -7.31 10.74 -11.66
C VAL A 80 -7.10 12.15 -12.18
N TYR A 81 -7.35 13.12 -11.31
CA TYR A 81 -7.26 14.55 -11.59
C TYR A 81 -6.07 15.15 -10.86
N THR A 82 -5.23 15.91 -11.58
CA THR A 82 -3.97 16.41 -11.03
C THR A 82 -3.77 17.90 -11.30
N ALA A 83 -3.11 18.57 -10.36
CA ALA A 83 -2.54 19.90 -10.57
C ALA A 83 -1.06 19.85 -10.24
N ALA A 84 -0.25 20.55 -11.04
CA ALA A 84 1.14 20.83 -10.70
C ALA A 84 1.23 21.60 -9.36
N PRO A 85 2.41 21.68 -8.71
CA PRO A 85 2.56 22.43 -7.47
C PRO A 85 1.94 23.83 -7.57
N LEU A 86 0.99 24.11 -6.67
CA LEU A 86 0.20 25.33 -6.65
C LEU A 86 0.76 26.31 -5.60
N PRO A 87 0.65 27.64 -5.81
CA PRO A 87 1.11 28.65 -4.85
C PRO A 87 0.11 28.82 -3.69
N LEU A 88 -0.16 27.73 -2.96
CA LEU A 88 -1.07 27.72 -1.82
C LEU A 88 -0.33 28.16 -0.55
N VAL A 89 -1.04 28.86 0.34
CA VAL A 89 -0.48 29.47 1.54
C VAL A 89 -1.09 28.79 2.76
N ALA A 90 -0.24 28.31 3.67
CA ALA A 90 -0.70 27.74 4.93
C ALA A 90 -1.46 28.79 5.76
N GLY A 91 -2.50 28.36 6.47
CA GLY A 91 -3.39 29.23 7.23
C GLY A 91 -4.62 29.72 6.46
N ASN A 92 -4.53 29.87 5.13
CA ASN A 92 -5.68 30.20 4.28
C ASN A 92 -6.63 29.01 4.14
N GLN A 93 -7.88 29.29 3.76
CA GLN A 93 -8.88 28.25 3.51
C GLN A 93 -9.00 27.90 2.02
N TYR A 94 -9.14 26.61 1.75
CA TYR A 94 -9.34 26.08 0.40
C TYR A 94 -10.46 25.04 0.40
N ARG A 95 -11.09 24.88 -0.77
CA ARG A 95 -12.04 23.79 -1.03
C ARG A 95 -11.86 23.23 -2.43
N LEU A 96 -12.31 22.01 -2.64
CA LEU A 96 -12.39 21.38 -3.95
C LEU A 96 -13.81 21.54 -4.51
N HIS A 97 -13.91 21.90 -5.79
CA HIS A 97 -15.13 21.82 -6.58
C HIS A 97 -15.02 20.73 -7.63
N ILE A 98 -16.14 20.06 -7.88
CA ILE A 98 -16.27 18.98 -8.85
C ILE A 98 -17.56 19.22 -9.65
N THR A 99 -17.45 19.28 -10.97
CA THR A 99 -18.59 19.21 -11.88
C THR A 99 -18.49 17.92 -12.66
N THR A 100 -19.42 16.99 -12.45
CA THR A 100 -19.41 15.71 -13.19
C THR A 100 -19.90 15.91 -14.62
N GLU A 101 -19.62 14.94 -15.49
CA GLU A 101 -20.16 14.96 -16.86
C GLU A 101 -21.70 14.98 -16.88
N ALA A 102 -22.32 14.32 -15.90
CA ALA A 102 -23.78 14.31 -15.72
C ALA A 102 -24.35 15.65 -15.22
N GLY A 103 -23.51 16.67 -14.96
CA GLY A 103 -23.93 18.00 -14.51
C GLY A 103 -24.21 18.11 -13.01
N LEU A 104 -23.81 17.11 -12.20
CA LEU A 104 -23.87 17.20 -10.75
C LEU A 104 -22.71 18.06 -10.24
N LEU A 105 -23.01 18.92 -9.28
CA LEU A 105 -22.07 19.89 -8.72
C LEU A 105 -21.77 19.50 -7.28
N TYR A 106 -20.52 19.23 -6.96
CA TYR A 106 -20.08 18.95 -5.60
C TYR A 106 -19.05 19.98 -5.15
N ALA A 107 -19.06 20.26 -3.85
CA ALA A 107 -17.97 20.98 -3.21
C ALA A 107 -17.61 20.35 -1.87
N SER A 108 -16.32 20.35 -1.55
CA SER A 108 -15.89 20.16 -0.17
C SER A 108 -16.22 21.40 0.66
N GLU A 109 -16.29 21.23 1.98
CA GLU A 109 -16.20 22.36 2.90
C GLU A 109 -14.86 23.09 2.74
N PHE A 110 -14.84 24.37 3.11
CA PHE A 110 -13.59 25.11 3.25
C PHE A 110 -12.81 24.52 4.43
N VAL A 111 -11.56 24.13 4.16
CA VAL A 111 -10.65 23.60 5.17
C VAL A 111 -9.43 24.50 5.26
N GLN A 112 -8.94 24.70 6.48
CA GLN A 112 -7.71 25.46 6.71
C GLN A 112 -6.50 24.65 6.21
N ALA A 113 -5.68 25.28 5.38
CA ALA A 113 -4.45 24.68 4.91
C ALA A 113 -3.40 24.57 6.02
N LYS A 114 -2.92 23.35 6.27
CA LYS A 114 -1.93 23.07 7.30
C LYS A 114 -0.52 22.97 6.70
N ALA A 115 0.42 23.74 7.25
CA ALA A 115 1.83 23.43 7.03
C ALA A 115 2.18 22.17 7.82
N THR A 116 2.78 21.19 7.16
CA THR A 116 3.25 19.97 7.84
C THR A 116 4.70 20.18 8.30
N PRO A 117 4.98 20.07 9.61
CA PRO A 117 6.34 20.26 10.13
C PRO A 117 7.27 19.14 9.63
N PRO A 118 8.60 19.33 9.69
CA PRO A 118 9.54 18.28 9.36
C PRO A 118 9.37 17.06 10.28
N ILE A 119 9.71 15.88 9.76
CA ILE A 119 9.95 14.69 10.60
C ILE A 119 11.32 14.88 11.26
N ASP A 120 11.42 14.72 12.58
CA ASP A 120 12.68 14.88 13.30
C ASP A 120 13.60 13.69 13.05
N SER A 121 13.04 12.49 13.19
CA SER A 121 13.76 11.26 12.94
C SER A 121 12.84 10.08 12.71
N VAL A 122 13.30 9.16 11.86
CA VAL A 122 12.78 7.80 11.75
C VAL A 122 13.86 6.87 12.29
N THR A 123 13.56 6.19 13.38
CA THR A 123 14.49 5.31 14.10
C THR A 123 13.96 3.88 14.16
N TRP A 124 14.79 2.94 14.61
CA TRP A 124 14.39 1.55 14.74
C TRP A 124 15.02 0.92 15.97
N ARG A 125 14.31 -0.02 16.60
CA ARG A 125 14.81 -0.76 17.78
C ARG A 125 14.55 -2.26 17.60
N PRO A 126 15.59 -3.11 17.65
CA PRO A 126 15.40 -4.54 17.68
C PRO A 126 14.98 -4.99 19.08
N SER A 127 14.15 -6.02 19.15
CA SER A 127 13.67 -6.66 20.38
C SER A 127 13.77 -8.18 20.25
N ALA A 128 13.43 -8.93 21.30
CA ALA A 128 13.39 -10.40 21.22
C ALA A 128 12.42 -10.91 20.14
N ASN A 129 11.33 -10.17 19.88
CA ASN A 129 10.22 -10.59 19.03
C ASN A 129 10.26 -9.99 17.62
N GLY A 130 11.16 -9.04 17.36
CA GLY A 130 11.21 -8.39 16.05
C GLY A 130 11.84 -7.00 16.06
N LEU A 131 11.65 -6.29 14.96
CA LEU A 131 12.11 -4.93 14.75
C LEU A 131 10.92 -3.98 14.74
N THR A 132 10.97 -2.91 15.54
CA THR A 132 9.98 -1.84 15.49
C THR A 132 10.62 -0.57 14.95
N VAL A 133 9.96 0.06 13.97
CA VAL A 133 10.31 1.38 13.45
C VAL A 133 9.49 2.43 14.18
N TYR A 134 10.14 3.50 14.60
CA TYR A 134 9.56 4.61 15.35
C TYR A 134 9.72 5.91 14.57
N VAL A 135 8.75 6.82 14.71
CA VAL A 135 8.83 8.18 14.17
C VAL A 135 8.75 9.19 15.30
N ASN A 136 9.52 10.27 15.16
CA ASN A 136 9.54 11.43 16.04
C ASN A 136 9.26 12.69 15.23
N ALA A 137 8.45 13.59 15.76
CA ALA A 137 8.18 14.89 15.19
C ALA A 137 7.77 15.89 16.28
N HIS A 138 7.94 17.17 16.00
CA HIS A 138 7.43 18.25 16.84
C HIS A 138 6.93 19.42 16.01
N ASP A 139 6.18 20.30 16.66
CA ASP A 139 5.80 21.61 16.16
C ASP A 139 5.88 22.64 17.28
N ASP A 140 6.97 23.42 17.32
CA ASP A 140 7.16 24.45 18.35
C ASP A 140 6.05 25.52 18.37
N THR A 141 5.34 25.70 17.25
CA THR A 141 4.22 26.64 17.14
C THR A 141 2.90 26.06 17.67
N ARG A 142 2.87 24.74 17.93
CA ARG A 142 1.68 23.96 18.30
C ARG A 142 0.52 24.12 17.34
N ALA A 143 0.81 24.41 16.07
CA ALA A 143 -0.24 24.56 15.07
C ALA A 143 -0.81 23.19 14.68
N THR A 144 0.00 22.14 14.59
CA THR A 144 -0.37 20.84 14.00
C THR A 144 -1.28 20.01 14.90
N GLN A 145 -0.80 19.58 16.06
CA GLN A 145 -1.43 18.75 17.09
C GLN A 145 -2.14 17.44 16.70
N TYR A 146 -2.42 17.22 15.41
CA TYR A 146 -3.07 16.06 14.83
C TYR A 146 -2.26 15.60 13.63
N TYR A 147 -1.76 14.37 13.71
CA TYR A 147 -0.83 13.81 12.75
C TYR A 147 -1.42 12.52 12.18
N ARG A 148 -1.25 12.36 10.88
CA ARG A 148 -1.45 11.08 10.18
C ARG A 148 -0.15 10.65 9.55
N TRP A 149 0.09 9.35 9.60
CA TRP A 149 1.30 8.72 9.09
C TRP A 149 0.95 7.74 7.99
N GLU A 150 1.74 7.75 6.94
CA GLU A 150 1.78 6.68 5.94
C GLU A 150 3.22 6.25 5.75
N PHE A 151 3.42 5.08 5.18
CA PHE A 151 4.75 4.69 4.76
C PHE A 151 4.75 3.80 3.53
N GLN A 152 5.85 3.82 2.81
CA GLN A 152 6.14 2.88 1.73
C GLN A 152 7.38 2.07 2.09
N GLU A 153 7.19 0.77 2.24
CA GLU A 153 8.26 -0.20 2.44
C GLU A 153 8.84 -0.63 1.10
N THR A 154 10.14 -0.90 1.08
CA THR A 154 10.82 -1.54 -0.05
C THR A 154 11.92 -2.45 0.47
N TRP A 155 12.03 -3.68 -0.02
CA TRP A 155 13.07 -4.63 0.41
C TRP A 155 13.65 -5.44 -0.75
N GLU A 156 14.88 -5.90 -0.53
CA GLU A 156 15.58 -6.79 -1.46
C GLU A 156 15.02 -8.22 -1.42
N ILE A 157 14.81 -8.79 -2.61
CA ILE A 157 14.48 -10.20 -2.82
C ILE A 157 15.63 -10.83 -3.60
N LYS A 158 16.19 -11.91 -3.05
CA LYS A 158 17.22 -12.71 -3.73
C LYS A 158 16.70 -14.14 -3.92
N PRO A 159 16.61 -14.65 -5.16
CA PRO A 159 16.22 -16.03 -5.39
C PRO A 159 17.28 -16.98 -4.81
N LEU A 160 16.83 -18.13 -4.30
CA LEU A 160 17.73 -19.17 -3.78
C LEU A 160 18.45 -19.94 -4.89
N LEU A 161 17.79 -20.10 -6.03
CA LEU A 161 18.28 -20.87 -7.16
C LEU A 161 18.60 -19.95 -8.33
N VAL A 162 19.81 -20.09 -8.88
CA VAL A 162 20.27 -19.33 -10.04
C VAL A 162 20.48 -20.30 -11.21
N PRO A 163 19.55 -20.36 -12.16
CA PRO A 163 19.67 -21.22 -13.34
C PRO A 163 20.87 -20.82 -14.20
N THR A 164 21.62 -21.81 -14.67
CA THR A 164 22.72 -21.66 -15.64
C THR A 164 22.34 -22.18 -17.03
N VAL A 165 21.20 -22.86 -17.14
CA VAL A 165 20.69 -23.47 -18.36
C VAL A 165 19.21 -23.17 -18.56
N ALA A 166 18.76 -23.17 -19.81
CA ALA A 166 17.37 -22.97 -20.20
C ALA A 166 16.96 -24.00 -21.24
N TYR A 167 15.67 -24.35 -21.23
CA TYR A 167 15.08 -25.21 -22.24
C TYR A 167 14.52 -24.36 -23.38
N ILE A 168 15.19 -24.37 -24.53
CA ILE A 168 14.88 -23.54 -25.70
C ILE A 168 14.87 -24.44 -26.94
N ASN A 169 13.85 -24.30 -27.79
CA ASN A 169 13.73 -25.06 -29.04
C ASN A 169 13.92 -26.57 -28.85
N ARG A 170 13.23 -27.13 -27.84
CA ARG A 170 13.28 -28.55 -27.47
C ARG A 170 14.65 -29.07 -27.01
N SER A 171 15.55 -28.18 -26.59
CA SER A 171 16.89 -28.56 -26.12
C SER A 171 17.29 -27.74 -24.89
N VAL A 172 18.04 -28.34 -23.97
CA VAL A 172 18.65 -27.60 -22.85
C VAL A 172 19.96 -26.99 -23.32
N ARG A 173 20.14 -25.69 -23.10
CA ARG A 173 21.32 -24.92 -23.51
C ARG A 173 21.74 -23.97 -22.39
N PRO A 174 23.00 -23.49 -22.35
CA PRO A 174 23.39 -22.41 -21.46
C PRO A 174 22.47 -21.19 -21.60
N ILE A 175 22.14 -20.55 -20.49
CA ILE A 175 21.37 -19.31 -20.52
C ILE A 175 22.20 -18.19 -21.16
N VAL A 176 21.57 -17.46 -22.09
CA VAL A 176 22.15 -16.25 -22.70
C VAL A 176 21.79 -15.00 -21.88
N THR A 177 20.52 -14.90 -21.47
CA THR A 177 20.03 -13.80 -20.63
C THR A 177 19.77 -14.31 -19.21
N PRO A 178 20.63 -13.99 -18.23
CA PRO A 178 20.50 -14.50 -16.87
C PRO A 178 19.20 -14.02 -16.22
N TYR A 179 18.67 -14.84 -15.31
CA TYR A 179 17.64 -14.38 -14.38
C TYR A 179 18.23 -13.29 -13.48
N PRO A 180 17.44 -12.30 -13.06
CA PRO A 180 17.91 -11.28 -12.13
C PRO A 180 18.36 -11.91 -10.81
N GLU A 181 19.56 -11.56 -10.36
CA GLU A 181 20.08 -12.04 -9.06
C GLU A 181 19.49 -11.29 -7.86
N LEU A 182 18.84 -10.14 -8.13
CA LEU A 182 18.24 -9.28 -7.13
C LEU A 182 17.02 -8.59 -7.71
N CYS A 183 15.94 -8.57 -6.94
CA CYS A 183 14.73 -7.81 -7.21
C CYS A 183 14.36 -6.98 -5.99
N TRP A 184 13.39 -6.07 -6.18
CA TRP A 184 12.81 -5.26 -5.12
C TRP A 184 11.30 -5.43 -5.09
N ALA A 185 10.75 -5.66 -3.92
CA ALA A 185 9.32 -5.53 -3.68
C ALA A 185 9.05 -4.24 -2.92
N SER A 186 7.87 -3.65 -3.13
CA SER A 186 7.40 -2.49 -2.39
C SER A 186 5.96 -2.67 -1.95
N GLN A 187 5.63 -2.08 -0.81
CA GLN A 187 4.30 -2.13 -0.23
C GLN A 187 3.97 -0.79 0.43
N LEU A 188 2.75 -0.29 0.19
CA LEU A 188 2.20 0.86 0.90
C LEU A 188 1.60 0.41 2.24
N SER A 189 1.64 1.29 3.24
CA SER A 189 0.97 1.10 4.52
C SER A 189 -0.53 0.89 4.29
N THR A 190 -1.07 -0.18 4.84
CA THR A 190 -2.51 -0.45 4.86
C THR A 190 -3.21 0.09 6.11
N PRO A 191 -2.60 0.08 7.32
CA PRO A 191 -3.30 0.59 8.50
C PRO A 191 -3.32 2.12 8.52
N ILE A 192 -4.43 2.68 9.00
CA ILE A 192 -4.58 4.09 9.32
C ILE A 192 -3.75 4.36 10.59
N GLN A 193 -2.74 5.24 10.51
CA GLN A 193 -1.85 5.56 11.63
C GLN A 193 -2.07 7.01 12.04
N LEU A 194 -2.58 7.20 13.26
CA LEU A 194 -3.00 8.50 13.78
C LEU A 194 -2.36 8.77 15.15
N SER A 195 -1.89 9.99 15.36
CA SER A 195 -1.44 10.46 16.67
C SER A 195 -1.86 11.90 16.91
N LYS A 196 -2.13 12.26 18.16
CA LYS A 196 -2.45 13.64 18.56
C LYS A 196 -1.73 14.03 19.84
N THR A 197 -1.38 15.30 19.94
CA THR A 197 -0.64 15.88 21.08
C THR A 197 -1.51 16.85 21.89
N THR A 198 -2.82 16.90 21.63
CA THR A 198 -3.75 17.81 22.31
C THR A 198 -3.86 17.60 23.81
N ALA A 199 -3.50 16.42 24.30
CA ALA A 199 -3.40 16.11 25.73
C ALA A 199 -2.04 16.45 26.35
N LEU A 200 -1.07 16.91 25.55
CA LEU A 200 0.30 17.20 25.95
C LEU A 200 0.53 18.71 26.07
N THR A 201 1.46 19.10 26.94
CA THR A 201 1.88 20.51 27.09
C THR A 201 2.66 21.00 25.87
N GLN A 202 3.42 20.10 25.22
CA GLN A 202 4.20 20.37 24.02
C GLN A 202 3.62 19.58 22.85
N ASP A 203 3.67 20.15 21.65
CA ASP A 203 3.29 19.45 20.43
C ASP A 203 4.46 18.58 19.94
N VAL A 204 4.66 17.47 20.64
CA VAL A 204 5.75 16.51 20.39
C VAL A 204 5.16 15.11 20.28
N VAL A 205 5.41 14.46 19.16
CA VAL A 205 5.22 13.03 18.95
C VAL A 205 6.57 12.37 19.17
N ALA A 206 6.73 11.68 20.29
CA ALA A 206 7.96 10.96 20.63
C ALA A 206 7.73 9.45 20.54
N ASP A 207 8.65 8.76 19.87
CA ASP A 207 8.71 7.31 19.73
C ASP A 207 7.36 6.67 19.36
N TYR A 208 6.67 7.24 18.37
CA TYR A 208 5.43 6.63 17.87
C TYR A 208 5.76 5.34 17.11
N PRO A 209 5.26 4.17 17.55
CA PRO A 209 5.57 2.88 16.92
C PRO A 209 4.81 2.75 15.60
N LEU A 210 5.51 2.94 14.48
CA LEU A 210 4.90 3.00 13.15
C LEU A 210 4.62 1.62 12.56
N ILE A 211 5.58 0.69 12.66
CA ILE A 211 5.44 -0.69 12.18
C ILE A 211 6.36 -1.62 12.96
N SER A 212 5.87 -2.84 13.22
CA SER A 212 6.66 -3.92 13.79
C SER A 212 6.74 -5.10 12.82
N MET A 213 7.93 -5.68 12.67
CA MET A 213 8.21 -6.84 11.83
C MET A 213 8.79 -7.96 12.69
N SER A 214 8.32 -9.19 12.50
CA SER A 214 8.85 -10.36 13.22
C SER A 214 10.32 -10.63 12.86
N THR A 215 11.02 -11.37 13.72
CA THR A 215 12.40 -11.83 13.46
C THR A 215 12.53 -12.74 12.23
N THR A 216 11.41 -13.30 11.76
CA THR A 216 11.28 -14.16 10.58
C THR A 216 10.85 -13.40 9.32
N SER A 217 10.60 -12.09 9.40
CA SER A 217 10.15 -11.30 8.24
C SER A 217 11.17 -11.30 7.11
N GLN A 218 10.75 -11.76 5.92
CA GLN A 218 11.60 -11.76 4.72
C GLN A 218 12.14 -10.38 4.33
N ARG A 219 11.44 -9.32 4.74
CA ARG A 219 11.83 -7.93 4.50
C ARG A 219 13.18 -7.59 5.15
N LEU A 220 13.52 -8.29 6.23
CA LEU A 220 14.74 -8.11 7.02
C LEU A 220 15.91 -9.02 6.59
N LEU A 221 15.72 -9.84 5.55
CA LEU A 221 16.72 -10.83 5.12
C LEU A 221 18.03 -10.19 4.64
N ARG A 222 17.95 -9.08 3.92
CA ARG A 222 19.11 -8.43 3.27
C ARG A 222 19.17 -6.93 3.55
N LYS A 223 18.29 -6.16 2.91
CA LYS A 223 18.23 -4.71 3.05
C LYS A 223 16.79 -4.25 2.91
N TYR A 224 16.40 -3.40 3.85
CA TYR A 224 15.07 -2.86 4.00
C TYR A 224 15.12 -1.33 3.91
N SER A 225 14.10 -0.73 3.33
CA SER A 225 13.87 0.70 3.36
C SER A 225 12.42 1.00 3.68
N ILE A 226 12.21 2.10 4.40
CA ILE A 226 10.89 2.66 4.67
C ILE A 226 10.93 4.16 4.39
N LEU A 227 10.02 4.65 3.56
CA LEU A 227 9.73 6.08 3.38
C LEU A 227 8.53 6.42 4.23
N VAL A 228 8.73 7.19 5.29
CA VAL A 228 7.65 7.67 6.15
C VAL A 228 7.15 9.00 5.58
N LYS A 229 5.83 9.15 5.52
CA LYS A 229 5.13 10.38 5.16
C LYS A 229 4.31 10.86 6.35
N GLN A 230 4.43 12.14 6.63
CA GLN A 230 3.70 12.85 7.68
C GLN A 230 2.70 13.81 7.05
N TYR A 231 1.53 13.91 7.66
CA TYR A 231 0.48 14.86 7.31
C TYR A 231 -0.01 15.59 8.55
N ALA A 232 -0.05 16.92 8.50
CA ALA A 232 -0.68 17.75 9.52
C ALA A 232 -2.17 17.89 9.21
N GLN A 233 -3.02 17.43 10.13
CA GLN A 233 -4.47 17.39 9.91
C GLN A 233 -5.20 18.50 10.67
N THR A 234 -6.40 18.85 10.20
CA THR A 234 -7.36 19.58 11.02
C THR A 234 -8.04 18.63 12.01
N PRO A 235 -8.62 19.13 13.11
CA PRO A 235 -9.39 18.29 14.04
C PRO A 235 -10.51 17.50 13.35
N GLN A 236 -11.19 18.12 12.38
CA GLN A 236 -12.29 17.52 11.63
C GLN A 236 -11.80 16.41 10.70
N GLU A 237 -10.66 16.62 10.02
CA GLU A 237 -10.04 15.58 9.20
C GLU A 237 -9.58 14.40 10.05
N TYR A 238 -8.93 14.67 11.19
CA TYR A 238 -8.50 13.60 12.11
C TYR A 238 -9.69 12.77 12.59
N GLN A 239 -10.80 13.42 12.95
CA GLN A 239 -12.03 12.74 13.37
C GLN A 239 -12.61 11.85 12.27
N TYR A 240 -12.58 12.31 11.02
CA TYR A 240 -12.97 11.49 9.87
C TYR A 240 -12.12 10.22 9.76
N TRP A 241 -10.79 10.34 9.83
CA TRP A 241 -9.89 9.19 9.77
C TRP A 241 -10.02 8.25 10.98
N GLU A 242 -10.24 8.79 12.18
CA GLU A 242 -10.48 7.99 13.38
C GLU A 242 -11.77 7.17 13.25
N GLN A 243 -12.83 7.76 12.69
CA GLN A 243 -14.08 7.03 12.42
C GLN A 243 -13.90 5.99 11.31
N LEU A 244 -13.15 6.32 10.25
CA LEU A 244 -12.84 5.37 9.18
C LEU A 244 -12.07 4.17 9.75
N GLN A 245 -11.02 4.41 10.54
CA GLN A 245 -10.26 3.36 11.21
C GLN A 245 -11.15 2.46 12.07
N LYS A 246 -12.03 3.04 12.89
CA LYS A 246 -13.00 2.27 13.70
C LYS A 246 -13.91 1.41 12.83
N ASN A 247 -14.33 1.92 11.67
CA ASN A 247 -15.23 1.24 10.76
C ASN A 247 -14.55 0.20 9.85
N THR A 248 -13.21 0.19 9.70
CA THR A 248 -12.52 -0.70 8.75
C THR A 248 -11.53 -1.65 9.41
N GLU A 249 -10.94 -1.26 10.54
CA GLU A 249 -9.88 -2.03 11.21
C GLU A 249 -10.32 -2.63 12.55
N ASN A 250 -11.32 -2.04 13.21
CA ASN A 250 -11.87 -2.54 14.47
C ASN A 250 -13.18 -3.31 14.25
N ILE A 251 -13.19 -4.23 13.27
CA ILE A 251 -14.32 -5.12 12.98
C ILE A 251 -13.88 -6.57 13.20
N GLY A 252 -14.59 -7.32 14.03
CA GLY A 252 -14.31 -8.74 14.29
C GLY A 252 -14.83 -9.35 15.59
N THR A 253 -15.49 -8.59 16.48
CA THR A 253 -16.03 -9.08 17.76
C THR A 253 -17.54 -8.81 17.89
N LEU A 254 -18.22 -9.62 18.71
CA LEU A 254 -19.67 -9.50 19.00
C LEU A 254 -20.05 -8.15 19.64
N PHE A 255 -19.07 -7.42 20.19
CA PHE A 255 -19.26 -6.15 20.89
C PHE A 255 -18.71 -4.96 20.11
N ASP A 256 -18.29 -5.16 18.85
CA ASP A 256 -17.79 -4.06 18.04
C ASP A 256 -18.93 -3.10 17.71
N PRO A 257 -18.67 -1.79 17.71
CA PRO A 257 -19.68 -0.81 17.33
C PRO A 257 -20.14 -1.08 15.89
N LEU A 258 -21.45 -0.99 15.67
CA LEU A 258 -22.01 -1.09 14.32
C LEU A 258 -21.39 0.01 13.44
N PRO A 259 -20.98 -0.30 12.19
CA PRO A 259 -20.42 0.69 11.29
C PRO A 259 -21.38 1.87 11.12
N SER A 260 -20.90 3.08 11.41
CA SER A 260 -21.69 4.30 11.16
C SER A 260 -21.49 4.77 9.72
N GLN A 261 -22.52 5.37 9.12
CA GLN A 261 -22.38 6.00 7.81
C GLN A 261 -21.35 7.14 7.86
N LEU A 262 -20.32 7.07 7.00
CA LEU A 262 -19.23 8.05 6.92
C LEU A 262 -19.24 8.71 5.54
N THR A 263 -19.78 9.93 5.44
CA THR A 263 -19.86 10.69 4.18
C THR A 263 -18.68 11.65 3.99
N GLY A 264 -18.10 12.19 5.07
CA GLY A 264 -16.97 13.13 5.00
C GLY A 264 -17.41 14.58 4.74
N ASN A 265 -16.59 15.39 4.04
CA ASN A 265 -16.82 16.84 3.91
C ASN A 265 -17.24 17.29 2.49
N VAL A 266 -17.47 16.36 1.56
CA VAL A 266 -17.93 16.68 0.20
C VAL A 266 -19.46 16.55 0.12
N LYS A 267 -20.12 17.54 -0.46
CA LYS A 267 -21.58 17.59 -0.59
C LYS A 267 -21.99 17.94 -2.02
N CYS A 268 -23.07 17.30 -2.49
CA CYS A 268 -23.74 17.73 -3.72
C CYS A 268 -24.49 19.04 -3.46
N LEU A 269 -24.34 20.01 -4.35
CA LEU A 269 -24.89 21.35 -4.23
C LEU A 269 -26.24 21.51 -4.95
N ASN A 270 -26.51 20.64 -5.92
CA ASN A 270 -27.70 20.71 -6.77
C ASN A 270 -28.65 19.50 -6.63
N ASP A 271 -28.31 18.51 -5.80
CA ASP A 271 -29.21 17.40 -5.42
C ASP A 271 -28.95 16.94 -3.97
N GLY A 272 -29.93 17.15 -3.08
CA GLY A 272 -29.81 16.77 -1.66
C GLY A 272 -29.96 15.27 -1.37
N GLN A 273 -30.36 14.46 -2.35
CA GLN A 273 -30.41 12.99 -2.24
C GLN A 273 -29.10 12.33 -2.66
N GLU A 274 -28.25 13.07 -3.36
CA GLU A 274 -26.97 12.58 -3.85
C GLU A 274 -25.89 12.73 -2.77
N LEU A 275 -25.30 11.60 -2.38
CA LEU A 275 -24.21 11.54 -1.42
C LEU A 275 -22.85 11.57 -2.13
N ALA A 276 -21.86 12.13 -1.44
CA ALA A 276 -20.46 11.91 -1.74
C ALA A 276 -19.80 11.31 -0.50
N LEU A 277 -18.82 10.43 -0.73
CA LEU A 277 -18.00 9.80 0.28
C LEU A 277 -16.57 10.31 0.14
N GLY A 278 -15.92 10.64 1.26
CA GLY A 278 -14.53 11.07 1.26
C GLY A 278 -14.32 12.38 2.00
N TYR A 279 -13.07 12.62 2.40
CA TYR A 279 -12.69 13.87 3.06
C TYR A 279 -11.54 14.53 2.32
N VAL A 280 -11.75 15.77 1.88
CA VAL A 280 -10.74 16.59 1.24
C VAL A 280 -10.10 17.50 2.29
N GLY A 281 -8.89 17.14 2.71
CA GLY A 281 -8.01 17.99 3.52
C GLY A 281 -7.17 18.95 2.67
N ALA A 282 -6.49 19.89 3.33
CA ALA A 282 -5.48 20.74 2.70
C ALA A 282 -4.24 20.80 3.59
N HIS A 283 -3.14 20.17 3.16
CA HIS A 283 -1.91 20.12 3.93
C HIS A 283 -0.68 19.88 3.07
N GLY A 284 0.51 20.19 3.61
CA GLY A 284 1.77 19.73 3.03
C GLY A 284 2.06 18.26 3.35
N ILE A 285 3.17 17.75 2.82
CA ILE A 285 3.72 16.43 3.15
C ILE A 285 5.17 16.63 3.59
N SER A 286 5.54 16.02 4.71
CA SER A 286 6.95 15.82 5.06
C SER A 286 7.32 14.36 4.90
N GLU A 287 8.48 14.08 4.32
CA GLU A 287 8.92 12.72 4.01
C GLU A 287 10.33 12.47 4.53
N GLN A 288 10.56 11.31 5.13
CA GLN A 288 11.90 10.88 5.56
C GLN A 288 12.09 9.39 5.28
N ARG A 289 13.23 9.05 4.68
CA ARG A 289 13.58 7.68 4.33
C ARG A 289 14.64 7.11 5.27
N LEU A 290 14.41 5.88 5.71
CA LEU A 290 15.35 5.08 6.48
C LEU A 290 15.77 3.84 5.67
N PHE A 291 17.01 3.39 5.87
CA PHE A 291 17.52 2.10 5.41
C PHE A 291 18.02 1.27 6.59
N ILE A 292 17.78 -0.03 6.54
CA ILE A 292 18.21 -0.99 7.54
C ILE A 292 18.88 -2.17 6.82
N GLY A 293 20.17 -2.35 7.05
CA GLY A 293 20.94 -3.47 6.53
C GLY A 293 20.89 -4.68 7.46
N ARG A 294 20.99 -5.89 6.91
CA ARG A 294 21.01 -7.14 7.69
C ARG A 294 22.15 -7.18 8.70
N ASP A 295 23.27 -6.55 8.39
CA ASP A 295 24.47 -6.41 9.22
C ASP A 295 24.24 -5.57 10.48
N GLN A 296 23.22 -4.70 10.48
CA GLN A 296 22.81 -3.89 11.63
C GLN A 296 21.87 -4.63 12.57
N LEU A 297 21.31 -5.78 12.14
CA LEU A 297 20.33 -6.55 12.90
C LEU A 297 20.97 -7.70 13.70
N PRO A 298 20.34 -8.18 14.79
CA PRO A 298 20.87 -9.28 15.58
C PRO A 298 21.21 -10.52 14.72
N ARG A 299 22.43 -11.04 14.89
CA ARG A 299 22.90 -12.24 14.17
C ARG A 299 22.11 -13.50 14.51
N ALA A 300 21.45 -13.53 15.66
CA ALA A 300 20.61 -14.66 16.09
C ALA A 300 19.30 -14.78 15.29
N TRP A 301 18.80 -13.69 14.70
CA TRP A 301 17.58 -13.74 13.90
C TRP A 301 17.77 -14.60 12.66
N ARG A 302 16.69 -15.25 12.23
CA ARG A 302 16.63 -16.07 11.02
C ARG A 302 15.45 -15.60 10.18
N PRO A 303 15.56 -14.44 9.50
CA PRO A 303 14.56 -14.02 8.52
C PRO A 303 14.32 -15.13 7.49
N LEU A 304 13.06 -15.32 7.12
CA LEU A 304 12.70 -16.21 6.03
C LEU A 304 13.21 -15.62 4.71
N THR A 305 13.52 -16.49 3.78
CA THR A 305 13.90 -16.16 2.41
C THR A 305 12.68 -15.85 1.54
N GLY A 306 11.50 -16.32 1.95
CA GLY A 306 10.29 -16.39 1.13
C GLY A 306 10.28 -17.60 0.19
N TYR A 307 11.40 -18.31 0.07
CA TYR A 307 11.60 -19.44 -0.83
C TYR A 307 11.70 -20.77 -0.06
N GLU A 308 11.08 -20.85 1.13
CA GLU A 308 11.13 -22.05 1.98
C GLU A 308 10.56 -23.28 1.28
N ASP A 309 9.53 -23.10 0.45
CA ASP A 309 8.92 -24.17 -0.35
C ASP A 309 9.75 -24.52 -1.61
N CYS A 310 10.80 -23.76 -1.88
CA CYS A 310 11.71 -23.98 -3.01
C CYS A 310 12.77 -25.02 -2.68
N ILE A 311 12.31 -26.26 -2.55
CA ILE A 311 13.20 -27.42 -2.55
C ILE A 311 13.50 -27.74 -4.02
N PRO A 312 14.77 -27.90 -4.43
CA PRO A 312 15.06 -28.36 -5.78
C PRO A 312 14.49 -29.76 -5.98
N PRO A 313 13.61 -29.99 -6.98
CA PRO A 313 13.34 -31.34 -7.45
C PRO A 313 14.64 -32.05 -7.83
N ASP A 314 14.68 -33.36 -7.56
CA ASP A 314 15.78 -34.25 -7.91
C ASP A 314 16.06 -34.22 -9.43
N THR A 315 17.17 -34.82 -9.83
CA THR A 315 17.68 -34.86 -11.19
C THR A 315 16.60 -35.30 -12.18
N VAL A 316 16.25 -34.41 -13.13
CA VAL A 316 15.47 -34.76 -14.31
C VAL A 316 16.43 -35.44 -15.29
N GLU A 317 16.31 -36.76 -15.42
CA GLU A 317 17.08 -37.58 -16.35
C GLU A 317 16.86 -37.13 -17.81
N LEU A 318 17.87 -37.34 -18.67
CA LEU A 318 17.84 -36.92 -20.07
C LEU A 318 16.58 -37.38 -20.83
N SER A 319 16.06 -38.57 -20.52
CA SER A 319 14.86 -39.15 -21.15
C SER A 319 13.57 -38.39 -20.84
N ALA A 320 13.52 -37.66 -19.72
CA ALA A 320 12.33 -36.96 -19.24
C ALA A 320 12.31 -35.46 -19.59
N ILE A 321 13.41 -34.91 -20.12
CA ILE A 321 13.59 -33.47 -20.41
C ILE A 321 12.41 -32.88 -21.19
N HIS A 322 12.01 -33.55 -22.28
CA HIS A 322 10.96 -33.02 -23.15
C HIS A 322 9.61 -32.91 -22.43
N ASN A 323 9.26 -33.94 -21.65
CA ASN A 323 7.99 -34.03 -20.96
C ASN A 323 7.92 -33.05 -19.78
N ILE A 324 9.02 -32.88 -19.06
CA ILE A 324 9.07 -32.04 -17.85
C ILE A 324 9.22 -30.56 -18.18
N PHE A 325 10.18 -30.19 -19.04
CA PHE A 325 10.45 -28.78 -19.36
C PHE A 325 9.59 -28.25 -20.51
N GLY A 326 9.01 -29.12 -21.34
CA GLY A 326 8.13 -28.73 -22.45
C GLY A 326 6.89 -27.95 -22.02
N GLY A 327 6.35 -28.23 -20.83
CA GLY A 327 5.20 -27.54 -20.27
C GLY A 327 5.51 -26.18 -19.62
N ASN A 328 6.79 -25.80 -19.51
CA ASN A 328 7.23 -24.50 -18.97
C ASN A 328 6.75 -24.18 -17.52
N LYS A 329 6.25 -25.18 -16.79
CA LYS A 329 5.85 -25.08 -15.37
C LYS A 329 7.08 -25.15 -14.44
N VAL A 330 8.04 -25.98 -14.81
CA VAL A 330 9.36 -26.09 -14.19
C VAL A 330 10.44 -25.82 -15.24
N VAL A 331 11.59 -25.36 -14.80
CA VAL A 331 12.73 -25.01 -15.65
C VAL A 331 13.98 -25.76 -15.19
N PRO A 332 14.92 -26.07 -16.11
CA PRO A 332 16.20 -26.64 -15.72
C PRO A 332 17.02 -25.56 -14.99
N VAL A 333 17.77 -25.97 -13.96
CA VAL A 333 18.59 -25.06 -13.15
C VAL A 333 20.08 -25.28 -13.41
N ARG A 334 20.59 -26.50 -13.18
CA ARG A 334 22.01 -26.84 -13.40
C ARG A 334 22.15 -28.25 -13.98
N ALA A 335 23.23 -28.47 -14.73
CA ALA A 335 23.59 -29.80 -15.24
C ALA A 335 24.05 -30.72 -14.09
N VAL A 336 23.65 -31.99 -14.15
CA VAL A 336 24.05 -33.06 -13.24
C VAL A 336 24.82 -34.09 -14.02
N TYR A 337 26.01 -34.47 -13.53
CA TYR A 337 26.89 -35.42 -14.17
C TYR A 337 27.02 -36.69 -13.32
N THR A 338 27.22 -37.83 -13.98
CA THR A 338 27.60 -39.08 -13.32
C THR A 338 29.04 -39.01 -12.81
N THR A 339 29.45 -39.96 -11.97
CA THR A 339 30.84 -40.08 -11.49
C THR A 339 31.85 -40.23 -12.64
N GLY A 340 31.42 -40.79 -13.78
CA GLY A 340 32.23 -40.92 -15.01
C GLY A 340 32.24 -39.69 -15.90
N GLY A 341 31.66 -38.56 -15.47
CA GLY A 341 31.64 -37.29 -16.22
C GLY A 341 30.59 -37.21 -17.34
N ALA A 342 29.82 -38.27 -17.59
CA ALA A 342 28.71 -38.23 -18.53
C ALA A 342 27.55 -37.40 -17.98
N LEU A 343 26.93 -36.57 -18.82
CA LEU A 343 25.73 -35.80 -18.47
C LEU A 343 24.59 -36.77 -18.12
N ARG A 344 24.11 -36.71 -16.87
CA ARG A 344 23.02 -37.52 -16.35
C ARG A 344 21.67 -36.84 -16.59
N GLY A 345 21.61 -35.53 -16.37
CA GLY A 345 20.37 -34.79 -16.42
C GLY A 345 20.54 -33.38 -15.92
N TYR A 346 19.45 -32.78 -15.46
CA TYR A 346 19.43 -31.42 -14.92
C TYR A 346 18.62 -31.37 -13.64
N THR A 347 19.08 -30.60 -12.65
CA THR A 347 18.18 -30.21 -11.56
C THR A 347 17.09 -29.30 -12.11
N SER A 348 15.93 -29.27 -11.45
CA SER A 348 14.83 -28.44 -11.87
C SER A 348 14.30 -27.57 -10.73
N ALA A 349 13.49 -26.58 -11.05
CA ALA A 349 12.73 -25.78 -10.09
C ALA A 349 11.51 -25.16 -10.76
N THR A 350 10.52 -24.74 -9.98
CA THR A 350 9.44 -23.89 -10.50
C THR A 350 10.01 -22.51 -10.86
N LYS A 351 9.32 -21.78 -11.74
CA LYS A 351 9.73 -20.41 -12.10
C LYS A 351 9.76 -19.47 -10.90
N ASP A 352 8.81 -19.61 -9.99
CA ASP A 352 8.74 -18.81 -8.76
C ASP A 352 10.05 -18.90 -7.97
N CYS A 353 10.67 -20.08 -7.90
CA CYS A 353 11.91 -20.31 -7.15
C CYS A 353 13.20 -19.75 -7.77
N VAL A 354 13.16 -19.34 -9.04
CA VAL A 354 14.34 -18.87 -9.79
C VAL A 354 14.20 -17.45 -10.33
N ASP A 355 12.97 -16.96 -10.47
CA ASP A 355 12.67 -15.66 -11.06
C ASP A 355 12.03 -14.73 -10.02
N CYS A 356 12.85 -13.91 -9.38
CA CYS A 356 12.37 -12.96 -8.37
C CYS A 356 11.42 -11.89 -8.92
N ARG A 357 11.30 -11.75 -10.26
CA ARG A 357 10.34 -10.82 -10.88
C ARG A 357 8.89 -11.24 -10.68
N LEU A 358 8.64 -12.48 -10.28
CA LEU A 358 7.30 -12.94 -9.91
C LEU A 358 6.85 -12.41 -8.54
N ARG A 359 7.78 -11.82 -7.77
CA ARG A 359 7.54 -11.30 -6.41
C ARG A 359 7.91 -9.83 -6.26
N GLY A 360 8.42 -9.21 -7.31
CA GLY A 360 8.90 -7.84 -7.30
C GLY A 360 9.39 -7.42 -8.69
N THR A 361 10.20 -6.37 -8.74
CA THR A 361 10.79 -5.87 -10.00
C THR A 361 12.30 -6.03 -9.98
N SER A 362 12.91 -6.31 -11.14
CA SER A 362 14.36 -6.29 -11.32
C SER A 362 14.90 -4.88 -11.58
N VAL A 363 14.03 -3.86 -11.60
CA VAL A 363 14.41 -2.45 -11.74
C VAL A 363 14.77 -1.91 -10.37
N ARG A 364 16.04 -1.56 -10.16
CA ARG A 364 16.51 -0.94 -8.92
C ARG A 364 15.78 0.40 -8.71
N PRO A 365 15.10 0.60 -7.56
CA PRO A 365 14.48 1.89 -7.26
C PRO A 365 15.53 3.00 -7.24
N SER A 366 15.20 4.17 -7.78
CA SER A 366 16.15 5.30 -7.90
C SER A 366 16.66 5.81 -6.55
N PHE A 367 15.86 5.69 -5.50
CA PHE A 367 16.25 6.05 -4.13
C PHE A 367 17.10 4.99 -3.44
N TRP A 368 17.24 3.78 -3.99
CA TRP A 368 17.91 2.65 -3.34
C TRP A 368 19.42 2.88 -3.27
N GLN A 369 19.96 3.09 -2.08
CA GLN A 369 21.39 3.32 -1.85
C GLN A 369 22.11 2.02 -1.54
#